data_AF-A0A936KSX4-F1
#
_entry.id   AF-A0A936KSX4-F1
#
_cell.length_a   1.000
_cell.length_b   1.000
_cell.length_c   1.000
_cell.angle_alpha   90.00
_cell.angle_beta   90.00
_cell.angle_gamma   90.00
#
_symmetry.space_group_name_H-M   'P 1'
#
loop_
_entity.id
_entity.type
_entity.pdbx_description
1 polymer ?
#
loop_
_entity_poly.entity_id
_entity_poly.type
_entity_poly.pdbx_seq_one_letter_code
_entity_poly.pdbx_strand_id
1 'polypeptide(L)'
;MNQPIKPLNVLIKGLLLFLLFNLVIAAWQPGVGQFSLYNNIFPGRERLPFGENPKQSYNLSLFNLDAMFASHVIAGTPKADDEFRVIIIGDSSVWGTLLKPEETLAGQLNEASLNACGKNVRAYNLGYPTISLTKDVMMLSYGMNYDPDLVIWMTTLDAFPNEKQTSTPLGG
;
A
#
# COMPACT_ATOMS: atom_id res chain seq x y z
N MET A 1 22.42 24.60 -46.31
CA MET A 1 21.97 25.83 -45.59
C MET A 1 21.90 25.49 -44.11
N ASN A 2 22.95 25.79 -43.33
CA ASN A 2 22.93 25.60 -41.88
C ASN A 2 22.28 26.85 -41.26
N GLN A 3 21.05 26.71 -40.79
CA GLN A 3 20.37 27.75 -40.03
C GLN A 3 21.18 28.03 -38.75
N PRO A 4 21.53 29.29 -38.44
CA PRO A 4 22.22 29.60 -37.18
C PRO A 4 21.25 29.30 -36.03
N ILE A 5 21.57 28.24 -35.29
CA ILE A 5 20.80 27.86 -34.11
C ILE A 5 20.90 29.01 -33.11
N LYS A 6 19.77 29.65 -32.79
CA LYS A 6 19.70 30.68 -31.76
C LYS A 6 19.56 29.98 -30.40
N PRO A 7 20.63 29.87 -29.59
CA PRO A 7 20.63 29.05 -28.38
C PRO A 7 19.56 29.49 -27.38
N LEU A 8 19.26 30.78 -27.32
CA LEU A 8 18.21 31.34 -26.46
C LEU A 8 16.80 30.84 -26.85
N ASN A 9 16.51 30.71 -28.15
CA ASN A 9 15.21 30.19 -28.60
C ASN A 9 15.06 28.70 -28.31
N VAL A 10 16.16 27.95 -28.35
CA VAL A 10 16.16 26.53 -27.98
C VAL A 10 15.94 26.39 -26.47
N LEU A 11 16.61 27.21 -25.66
CA LEU A 11 16.44 27.24 -24.20
C LEU A 11 14.99 27.56 -23.81
N ILE A 12 14.40 28.61 -24.39
CA ILE A 12 13.02 29.03 -24.11
C ILE A 12 12.02 27.95 -24.54
N LYS A 13 12.17 27.38 -25.74
CA LYS A 13 11.30 26.30 -26.20
C LYS A 13 11.43 25.04 -25.34
N GLY A 14 12.65 24.73 -24.90
CA GLY A 14 12.91 23.63 -23.98
C GLY A 14 12.25 23.83 -22.62
N LEU A 15 12.39 25.02 -22.04
CA LEU A 15 11.72 25.40 -20.79
C LEU A 15 10.20 25.35 -20.92
N LEU A 16 9.63 25.87 -22.00
CA LEU A 16 8.19 25.82 -22.26
C LEU A 16 7.67 24.39 -22.38
N LEU A 17 8.37 23.53 -23.13
CA LEU A 17 8.01 22.11 -23.23
C LEU A 17 8.10 21.42 -21.88
N PHE A 18 9.18 21.66 -21.12
CA PHE A 18 9.35 21.11 -19.77
C PHE A 18 8.19 21.54 -18.85
N LEU A 19 7.83 22.82 -18.85
CA LEU A 19 6.73 23.35 -18.05
C LEU A 19 5.39 22.74 -18.47
N LEU A 20 5.13 22.65 -19.78
CA LEU A 20 3.92 22.03 -20.33
C LEU A 20 3.81 20.55 -19.92
N PHE A 21 4.88 19.77 -20.05
CA PHE A 21 4.89 18.36 -19.64
C PHE A 21 4.64 18.20 -18.13
N ASN A 22 5.29 19.02 -17.30
CA ASN A 22 5.05 18.98 -15.85
C ASN A 22 3.60 19.35 -15.50
N LEU A 23 3.02 20.35 -16.17
CA LEU A 23 1.62 20.74 -15.95
C LEU A 23 0.64 19.66 -16.42
N VAL A 24 0.90 19.02 -17.56
CA VAL A 24 0.07 17.91 -18.07
C VAL A 24 0.14 16.71 -17.12
N ILE A 25 1.34 16.35 -16.65
CA ILE A 25 1.53 15.25 -15.69
C ILE A 25 0.87 15.60 -14.34
N ALA A 26 1.02 16.84 -13.87
CA ALA A 26 0.39 17.30 -12.63
C ALA A 26 -1.14 17.32 -12.71
N ALA A 27 -1.71 17.66 -13.87
CA ALA A 27 -3.15 17.64 -14.10
C ALA A 27 -3.71 16.21 -14.29
N TRP A 28 -2.93 15.32 -14.90
CA TRP A 28 -3.35 13.94 -15.13
C TRP A 28 -3.15 13.05 -13.89
N GLN A 29 -2.15 13.34 -13.05
CA GLN A 29 -1.73 12.50 -11.92
C GLN A 29 -1.83 11.00 -12.22
N PRO A 30 -1.13 10.49 -13.24
CA PRO A 30 -1.24 9.09 -13.62
C PRO A 30 -0.87 8.23 -12.40
N GLY A 31 -1.76 7.33 -11.99
CA GLY A 31 -1.57 6.42 -10.86
C GLY A 31 -0.55 5.32 -11.18
N VAL A 32 0.68 5.69 -11.53
CA VAL A 32 1.72 4.74 -11.94
C VAL A 32 2.04 3.74 -10.82
N GLY A 33 1.83 4.15 -9.55
CA GLY A 33 1.96 3.28 -8.39
C GLY A 33 0.90 2.18 -8.30
N GLN A 34 -0.26 2.35 -8.94
CA GLN A 34 -1.32 1.34 -8.96
C GLN A 34 -1.04 0.20 -9.94
N PHE A 35 -0.07 0.38 -10.85
CA PHE A 35 0.29 -0.66 -11.80
C PHE A 35 1.21 -1.68 -11.14
N SER A 36 0.67 -2.89 -10.93
CA SER A 36 1.37 -3.98 -10.27
C SER A 36 1.31 -5.24 -11.13
N LEU A 37 2.46 -5.90 -11.28
CA LEU A 37 2.52 -7.23 -11.92
C LEU A 37 2.02 -8.34 -10.98
N TYR A 38 1.93 -8.07 -9.69
CA TYR A 38 1.25 -8.94 -8.75
C TYR A 38 -0.24 -9.00 -9.05
N ASN A 39 -0.91 -10.08 -8.65
CA ASN A 39 -2.30 -10.41 -8.95
C ASN A 39 -2.58 -10.72 -10.43
N ASN A 40 -1.65 -10.42 -11.35
CA ASN A 40 -1.77 -10.71 -12.78
C ASN A 40 -0.76 -11.77 -13.25
N ILE A 41 0.54 -11.50 -13.05
CA ILE A 41 1.65 -12.39 -13.46
C ILE A 41 2.22 -13.13 -12.26
N PHE A 42 2.37 -12.43 -11.13
CA PHE A 42 2.86 -13.00 -9.88
C PHE A 42 1.72 -13.15 -8.87
N PRO A 43 1.74 -14.17 -8.00
CA PRO A 43 0.76 -14.31 -6.92
C PRO A 43 0.75 -13.07 -6.03
N GLY A 44 -0.45 -12.60 -5.67
CA GLY A 44 -0.63 -11.47 -4.75
C GLY A 44 0.10 -11.70 -3.42
N ARG A 45 0.57 -10.61 -2.81
CA ARG A 45 1.22 -10.68 -1.50
C ARG A 45 0.17 -10.79 -0.40
N GLU A 46 0.36 -11.75 0.49
CA GLU A 46 -0.49 -11.97 1.67
C GLU A 46 -0.24 -10.95 2.81
N ARG A 47 0.83 -10.17 2.72
CA ARG A 47 1.15 -9.05 3.63
C ARG A 47 1.81 -7.91 2.88
N LEU A 48 1.64 -6.70 3.40
CA LEU A 48 2.23 -5.50 2.78
C LEU A 48 3.77 -5.61 2.74
N PRO A 49 4.43 -5.13 1.65
CA PRO A 49 5.88 -5.17 1.57
C PRO A 49 6.51 -4.24 2.62
N PHE A 50 7.52 -4.73 3.30
CA PHE A 50 8.32 -3.98 4.28
C PHE A 50 9.81 -4.29 4.07
N GLY A 51 10.66 -3.28 4.21
CA GLY A 51 12.12 -3.43 4.12
C GLY A 51 12.80 -2.58 5.18
N GLU A 52 13.56 -3.21 6.07
CA GLU A 52 14.25 -2.54 7.19
C GLU A 52 15.32 -1.54 6.73
N ASN A 53 15.88 -1.73 5.52
CA ASN A 53 16.84 -0.82 4.91
C ASN A 53 16.36 -0.35 3.53
N PRO A 54 15.60 0.76 3.44
CA PRO A 54 15.12 1.32 2.18
C PRO A 54 16.25 1.66 1.17
N LYS A 55 17.48 1.87 1.66
CA LYS A 55 18.66 2.14 0.84
C LYS A 55 19.31 0.89 0.22
N GLN A 56 19.07 -0.29 0.79
CA GLN A 56 19.61 -1.57 0.31
C GLN A 56 18.55 -2.38 -0.43
N SER A 57 17.30 -2.27 0.03
CA SER A 57 16.13 -2.78 -0.65
C SER A 57 15.74 -1.78 -1.74
N TYR A 58 16.15 -2.01 -3.00
CA TYR A 58 15.72 -1.22 -4.17
C TYR A 58 14.20 -1.38 -4.42
N ASN A 59 13.39 -1.01 -3.43
CA ASN A 59 11.94 -1.10 -3.42
C ASN A 59 11.39 0.32 -3.33
N LEU A 60 11.26 0.97 -4.49
CA LEU A 60 10.54 2.25 -4.64
C LEU A 60 9.11 2.19 -4.06
N SER A 61 8.55 0.99 -3.88
CA SER A 61 7.19 0.75 -3.39
C SER A 61 7.01 0.84 -1.86
N LEU A 62 8.08 0.94 -1.06
CA LEU A 62 7.94 0.93 0.42
C LEU A 62 7.28 2.17 1.01
N PHE A 63 7.19 3.27 0.24
CA PHE A 63 6.58 4.53 0.67
C PHE A 63 5.32 4.89 -0.14
N ASN A 64 4.93 4.05 -1.08
CA ASN A 64 3.78 4.30 -1.94
C ASN A 64 2.65 3.33 -1.57
N LEU A 65 1.66 3.82 -0.82
CA LEU A 65 0.49 3.05 -0.40
C LEU A 65 -0.22 2.40 -1.58
N ASP A 66 -0.37 3.12 -2.71
CA ASP A 66 -0.99 2.57 -3.90
C ASP A 66 -0.25 1.33 -4.40
N ALA A 67 1.08 1.38 -4.45
CA ALA A 67 1.91 0.24 -4.87
C ALA A 67 1.90 -0.91 -3.87
N MET A 68 1.90 -0.61 -2.57
CA MET A 68 1.81 -1.61 -1.52
C MET A 68 0.49 -2.39 -1.63
N PHE A 69 -0.63 -1.68 -1.73
CA PHE A 69 -1.95 -2.29 -1.87
C PHE A 69 -2.16 -2.95 -3.23
N ALA A 70 -1.69 -2.36 -4.33
CA ALA A 70 -1.75 -3.00 -5.66
C ALA A 70 -0.96 -4.31 -5.72
N SER A 71 0.07 -4.46 -4.89
CA SER A 71 0.80 -5.73 -4.75
C SER A 71 0.14 -6.75 -3.83
N HIS A 72 -0.79 -6.31 -2.98
CA HIS A 72 -1.47 -7.13 -1.99
C HIS A 72 -2.59 -7.94 -2.63
N VAL A 73 -2.86 -9.14 -2.10
CA VAL A 73 -3.88 -10.07 -2.61
C VAL A 73 -5.30 -9.49 -2.57
N ILE A 74 -5.56 -8.57 -1.65
CA ILE A 74 -6.86 -7.87 -1.54
C ILE A 74 -7.19 -7.06 -2.81
N ALA A 75 -6.18 -6.53 -3.50
CA ALA A 75 -6.37 -5.79 -4.74
C ALA A 75 -6.59 -6.69 -5.96
N GLY A 76 -6.11 -7.93 -5.91
CA GLY A 76 -6.31 -8.93 -6.94
C GLY A 76 -7.63 -9.70 -6.84
N THR A 77 -8.34 -9.54 -5.72
CA THR A 77 -9.51 -10.36 -5.38
C THR A 77 -10.74 -9.46 -5.25
N PRO A 78 -11.54 -9.30 -6.32
CA PRO A 78 -12.86 -8.69 -6.20
C PRO A 78 -13.65 -9.39 -5.10
N LYS A 79 -14.37 -8.63 -4.27
CA LYS A 79 -15.14 -9.20 -3.17
C LYS A 79 -16.19 -10.16 -3.72
N ALA A 80 -16.12 -11.42 -3.31
CA ALA A 80 -17.11 -12.41 -3.73
C ALA A 80 -18.42 -12.22 -2.93
N ASP A 81 -19.55 -12.60 -3.53
CA ASP A 81 -20.87 -12.44 -2.88
C ASP A 81 -20.99 -13.27 -1.59
N ASP A 82 -20.32 -14.43 -1.57
CA ASP A 82 -20.23 -15.35 -0.43
C ASP A 82 -19.07 -15.02 0.53
N GLU A 83 -18.39 -13.89 0.35
CA GLU A 83 -17.26 -13.47 1.18
C GLU A 83 -17.69 -12.55 2.32
N PHE A 84 -17.31 -12.90 3.55
CA PHE A 84 -17.27 -12.00 4.70
C PHE A 84 -15.85 -11.47 4.86
N ARG A 85 -15.61 -10.26 4.36
CA ARG A 85 -14.29 -9.65 4.25
C ARG A 85 -13.86 -9.02 5.57
N VAL A 86 -12.80 -9.56 6.14
CA VAL A 86 -12.17 -9.05 7.37
C VAL A 86 -10.83 -8.43 7.01
N ILE A 87 -10.61 -7.18 7.38
CA ILE A 87 -9.28 -6.57 7.30
C ILE A 87 -8.69 -6.47 8.71
N ILE A 88 -7.41 -6.80 8.83
CA ILE A 88 -6.68 -6.75 10.10
C ILE A 88 -5.57 -5.72 9.97
N ILE A 89 -5.61 -4.69 10.81
CA ILE A 89 -4.63 -3.61 10.83
C ILE A 89 -3.91 -3.58 12.17
N GLY A 90 -2.66 -3.12 12.16
CA GLY A 90 -1.83 -2.96 13.35
C GLY A 90 -0.35 -2.89 12.99
N ASP A 91 0.48 -3.22 13.98
CA ASP A 91 1.93 -3.14 13.92
C ASP A 91 2.60 -4.45 13.44
N SER A 92 3.81 -4.71 13.92
CA SER A 92 4.58 -5.93 13.65
C SER A 92 3.92 -7.22 14.15
N SER A 93 3.08 -7.13 15.19
CA SER A 93 2.32 -8.27 15.71
C SER A 93 1.28 -8.77 14.70
N VAL A 94 0.68 -7.86 13.93
CA VAL A 94 -0.26 -8.19 12.86
C VAL A 94 0.50 -8.59 11.60
N TRP A 95 1.51 -7.81 11.20
CA TRP A 95 2.30 -8.10 9.99
C TRP A 95 3.02 -9.46 10.06
N GLY A 96 3.35 -9.93 11.27
CA GLY A 96 3.94 -11.23 11.53
C GLY A 96 5.46 -11.23 11.41
N THR A 97 6.14 -10.39 12.20
CA THR A 97 7.61 -10.40 12.26
C THR A 97 8.12 -11.79 12.66
N LEU A 98 9.03 -12.34 11.84
CA LEU A 98 9.56 -13.71 11.93
C LEU A 98 8.55 -14.84 11.62
N LEU A 99 7.32 -14.50 11.24
CA LEU A 99 6.30 -15.47 10.83
C LEU A 99 6.21 -15.56 9.30
N LYS A 100 5.82 -16.73 8.83
CA LYS A 100 5.28 -16.92 7.48
C LYS A 100 3.85 -16.38 7.40
N PRO A 101 3.36 -16.01 6.21
CA PRO A 101 2.00 -15.46 6.05
C PRO A 101 0.90 -16.34 6.66
N GLU A 102 1.01 -17.66 6.52
CA GLU A 102 0.03 -18.64 6.98
C GLU A 102 -0.01 -18.72 8.52
N GLU A 103 1.10 -18.38 9.18
CA GLU A 103 1.25 -18.40 10.64
C GLU A 103 0.72 -17.11 11.31
N THR A 104 0.41 -16.07 10.52
CA THR A 104 -0.17 -14.82 11.03
C THR A 104 -1.62 -14.99 11.47
N LEU A 105 -2.16 -14.04 12.24
CA LEU A 105 -3.58 -14.06 12.62
C LEU A 105 -4.51 -14.17 11.41
N ALA A 106 -4.24 -13.43 10.33
CA ALA A 106 -5.02 -13.52 9.10
C ALA A 106 -4.93 -14.92 8.46
N GLY A 107 -3.72 -15.48 8.39
CA GLY A 107 -3.49 -16.83 7.89
C GLY A 107 -4.27 -17.89 8.68
N GLN A 108 -4.17 -17.83 10.01
CA GLN A 108 -4.88 -18.76 10.89
C GLN A 108 -6.42 -18.62 10.80
N LEU A 109 -6.94 -17.40 10.64
CA LEU A 109 -8.38 -17.18 10.43
C LEU A 109 -8.87 -17.74 9.09
N ASN A 110 -8.04 -17.64 8.04
CA ASN A 110 -8.36 -18.22 6.74
C ASN A 110 -8.31 -19.76 6.76
N GLU A 111 -7.33 -20.35 7.45
CA GLU A 111 -7.23 -21.81 7.62
C GLU A 111 -8.39 -22.38 8.45
N ALA A 112 -8.87 -21.63 9.45
CA ALA A 112 -9.98 -22.05 10.30
C ALA A 112 -11.33 -22.21 9.57
N SER A 113 -11.43 -21.78 8.30
CA SER A 113 -12.62 -21.96 7.45
C SER A 113 -13.91 -21.47 8.13
N LEU A 114 -13.83 -20.29 8.75
CA LEU A 114 -14.93 -19.73 9.54
C LEU A 114 -16.07 -19.24 8.63
N ASN A 115 -17.29 -19.29 9.17
CA ASN A 115 -18.47 -18.70 8.55
C ASN A 115 -19.04 -17.60 9.45
N ALA A 116 -19.39 -16.46 8.86
CA ALA A 116 -20.05 -15.36 9.54
C ALA A 116 -21.21 -14.85 8.69
N CYS A 117 -22.39 -14.70 9.29
CA CYS A 117 -23.59 -14.22 8.59
C CYS A 117 -23.95 -15.03 7.31
N GLY A 118 -23.65 -16.34 7.28
CA GLY A 118 -23.89 -17.20 6.13
C GLY A 118 -22.84 -17.08 5.02
N LYS A 119 -21.77 -16.33 5.23
CA LYS A 119 -20.67 -16.09 4.28
C LYS A 119 -19.34 -16.65 4.80
N ASN A 120 -18.47 -17.05 3.89
CA ASN A 120 -17.13 -17.54 4.17
C ASN A 120 -16.22 -16.38 4.60
N VAL A 121 -15.59 -16.50 5.76
CA VAL A 121 -14.68 -15.47 6.26
C VAL A 121 -13.39 -15.48 5.44
N ARG A 122 -13.00 -14.30 4.95
CA ARG A 122 -11.69 -14.05 4.35
C ARG A 122 -11.00 -12.91 5.08
N ALA A 123 -9.90 -13.22 5.74
CA ALA A 123 -9.08 -12.27 6.48
C ALA A 123 -7.88 -11.80 5.65
N TYR A 124 -7.66 -10.48 5.61
CA TYR A 124 -6.56 -9.83 4.90
C TYR A 124 -5.65 -9.10 5.88
N ASN A 125 -4.35 -9.38 5.80
CA ASN A 125 -3.34 -8.79 6.66
C ASN A 125 -2.84 -7.44 6.11
N LEU A 126 -3.38 -6.36 6.65
CA LEU A 126 -2.96 -4.99 6.36
C LEU A 126 -2.09 -4.41 7.49
N GLY A 127 -1.47 -5.27 8.29
CA GLY A 127 -0.49 -4.87 9.30
C GLY A 127 0.74 -4.22 8.65
N TYR A 128 1.41 -3.34 9.40
CA TYR A 128 2.68 -2.76 8.96
C TYR A 128 3.62 -2.60 10.15
N PRO A 129 4.90 -3.04 10.09
CA PRO A 129 5.71 -3.29 11.29
C PRO A 129 6.00 -2.13 12.24
N THR A 130 5.69 -0.89 11.88
CA THR A 130 5.94 0.28 12.72
C THR A 130 4.77 0.56 13.67
N ILE A 131 5.10 0.95 14.90
CA ILE A 131 4.13 1.31 15.94
C ILE A 131 3.77 2.80 15.76
N SER A 132 2.66 3.09 15.08
CA SER A 132 2.21 4.45 14.79
C SER A 132 0.71 4.50 14.53
N LEU A 133 0.00 5.38 15.25
CA LEU A 133 -1.45 5.56 15.14
C LEU A 133 -1.83 6.20 13.80
N THR A 134 -1.11 7.23 13.36
CA THR A 134 -1.33 7.89 12.07
C THR A 134 -1.23 6.89 10.91
N LYS A 135 -0.20 6.04 10.94
CA LYS A 135 -0.04 4.95 9.97
C LYS A 135 -1.25 4.01 9.99
N ASP A 136 -1.71 3.57 11.16
CA ASP A 136 -2.87 2.69 11.27
C ASP A 136 -4.13 3.33 10.64
N VAL A 137 -4.38 4.61 10.91
CA VAL A 137 -5.51 5.34 10.35
C VAL A 137 -5.39 5.51 8.83
N MET A 138 -4.17 5.72 8.30
CA MET A 138 -3.92 5.73 6.86
C MET A 138 -4.22 4.37 6.22
N MET A 139 -3.75 3.27 6.83
CA MET A 139 -4.03 1.91 6.36
C MET A 139 -5.52 1.59 6.41
N LEU A 140 -6.21 2.03 7.46
CA LEU A 140 -7.65 1.92 7.59
C LEU A 140 -8.34 2.65 6.45
N SER A 141 -8.04 3.94 6.27
CA SER A 141 -8.64 4.77 5.22
C SER A 141 -8.46 4.16 3.83
N TYR A 142 -7.28 3.59 3.55
CA TYR A 142 -7.02 2.94 2.27
C TYR A 142 -7.74 1.58 2.16
N GLY A 143 -7.76 0.80 3.24
CA GLY A 143 -8.43 -0.49 3.32
C GLY A 143 -9.95 -0.42 3.16
N MET A 144 -10.57 0.71 3.56
CA MET A 144 -12.01 0.93 3.36
C MET A 144 -12.43 0.91 1.88
N ASN A 145 -11.51 1.18 0.94
CA ASN A 145 -11.80 1.10 -0.50
C ASN A 145 -12.03 -0.33 -1.01
N TYR A 146 -11.83 -1.34 -0.16
CA TYR A 146 -11.99 -2.76 -0.51
C TYR A 146 -13.24 -3.40 0.12
N ASP A 147 -14.21 -2.59 0.55
CA ASP A 147 -15.51 -3.02 1.10
C ASP A 147 -15.40 -4.04 2.25
N PRO A 148 -14.65 -3.79 3.32
CA PRO A 148 -14.59 -4.69 4.47
C PRO A 148 -15.94 -4.78 5.19
N ASP A 149 -16.32 -5.99 5.62
CA ASP A 149 -17.46 -6.23 6.51
C ASP A 149 -17.07 -6.09 8.00
N LEU A 150 -15.79 -6.33 8.32
CA LEU A 150 -15.23 -6.20 9.65
C LEU A 150 -13.80 -5.66 9.60
N VAL A 151 -13.48 -4.76 10.52
CA VAL A 151 -12.11 -4.30 10.78
C VAL A 151 -11.69 -4.79 12.16
N ILE A 152 -10.58 -5.53 12.22
CA ILE A 152 -9.91 -5.87 13.46
C ILE A 152 -8.69 -4.95 13.59
N TRP A 153 -8.76 -4.00 14.52
CA TRP A 153 -7.65 -3.09 14.78
C TRP A 153 -6.90 -3.49 16.03
N MET A 154 -5.70 -4.03 15.83
CA MET A 154 -4.78 -4.39 16.90
C MET A 154 -3.86 -3.21 17.14
N THR A 155 -4.10 -2.47 18.22
CA THR A 155 -3.28 -1.32 18.62
C THR A 155 -2.97 -1.38 20.11
N THR A 156 -1.95 -0.65 20.52
CA THR A 156 -1.52 -0.56 21.92
C THR A 156 -1.35 0.91 22.32
N LEU A 157 -1.40 1.19 23.63
CA LEU A 157 -1.14 2.54 24.15
C LEU A 157 0.24 3.06 23.75
N ASP A 158 1.18 2.15 23.46
CA ASP A 158 2.52 2.49 23.00
C ASP A 158 2.52 3.20 21.64
N ALA A 159 1.43 3.15 20.86
CA ALA A 159 1.29 3.85 19.58
C ALA A 159 0.85 5.32 19.69
N PHE A 160 0.46 5.79 20.88
CA PHE A 160 -0.11 7.13 21.08
C PHE A 160 0.89 8.30 21.19
N PRO A 161 2.14 8.13 21.68
CA PRO A 161 3.07 9.25 21.77
C PRO A 161 3.28 9.97 20.44
N ASN A 162 3.30 11.31 20.46
CA ASN A 162 3.44 12.15 19.26
C ASN A 162 4.70 11.83 18.46
N GLU A 163 5.77 11.47 19.16
CA GLU A 163 7.09 11.11 18.62
C GLU A 163 7.01 9.95 17.63
N LYS A 164 6.01 9.07 17.78
CA LYS A 164 5.82 7.89 16.93
C LYS A 164 4.93 8.14 15.72
N GLN A 165 4.29 9.31 15.62
CA GLN A 165 3.43 9.61 14.48
C GLN A 165 4.23 9.92 13.21
N THR A 166 5.47 10.41 13.37
CA THR A 166 6.39 10.76 12.28
C THR A 166 7.54 9.77 12.11
N SER A 167 7.64 8.75 12.98
CA SER A 167 8.70 7.74 12.90
C SER A 167 8.51 6.79 11.71
N THR A 168 7.31 6.76 11.15
CA THR A 168 7.02 5.97 9.96
C THR A 168 7.23 6.83 8.71
N PRO A 169 8.05 6.38 7.75
CA PRO A 169 8.30 7.10 6.49
C PRO A 169 7.10 7.15 5.52
N LEU A 170 5.92 6.73 5.97
CA LEU A 170 4.63 6.87 5.28
C LEU A 170 3.96 8.23 5.57
N GLY A 171 4.43 8.96 6.59
CA GLY A 171 3.87 10.24 7.04
C GLY A 171 4.69 11.47 6.67
N GLY A 172 5.59 11.39 5.69
CA GLY A 172 6.48 12.47 5.27
C GLY A 172 6.52 12.66 3.76
#